data_AF-A0A7W0L8Y4-F1
#
_entry.id   AF-A0A7W0L8Y4-F1
#
_cell.length_a   1.000
_cell.length_b   1.000
_cell.length_c   1.000
_cell.angle_alpha   90.00
_cell.angle_beta   90.00
_cell.angle_gamma   90.00
#
_symmetry.space_group_name_H-M   'P 1'
#
loop_
_entity.id
_entity.type
_entity.pdbx_description
1 polymer ?
#
loop_
_entity_poly.entity_id
_entity_poly.type
_entity_poly.pdbx_seq_one_letter_code
_entity_poly.pdbx_strand_id
1 'polypeptide(L)'
;AIDSASDKPMVVGHSAACTLAWLAADARPEKVAKVALIGGFPSADGEPYADFFEHKDGAMPFPGWGPFEGPDSADLDEEARRSVAAAAIPVPEGVTKGVVRLADERRFDVPVVLVCPEFTPAQAQEWIDAGDVPELAKAKHLDFVDIDSGHWPMLSKPIELARLLAAAATAA
;
A
#
# COMPACT_ATOMS: atom_id res chain seq x y z
N ALA A 1 6.82 15.69 8.13
CA ALA A 1 5.67 15.01 8.76
C ALA A 1 6.12 14.12 9.91
N ILE A 2 6.77 12.96 9.65
CA ILE A 2 7.26 12.06 10.72
C ILE A 2 8.27 12.76 11.63
N ASP A 3 9.28 13.41 11.06
CA ASP A 3 10.34 14.07 11.85
C ASP A 3 9.86 15.25 12.71
N SER A 4 8.69 15.80 12.39
CA SER A 4 8.11 16.98 13.05
C SER A 4 6.93 16.63 13.97
N ALA A 5 6.55 15.36 14.06
CA ALA A 5 5.43 14.92 14.90
C ALA A 5 5.85 14.87 16.39
N SER A 6 4.94 15.24 17.30
CA SER A 6 5.16 15.13 18.75
C SER A 6 5.20 13.68 19.21
N ASP A 7 4.35 12.85 18.62
CA ASP A 7 4.21 11.43 18.88
C ASP A 7 4.55 10.64 17.61
N LYS A 8 4.78 9.33 17.76
CA LYS A 8 5.06 8.47 16.62
C LYS A 8 3.79 8.30 15.76
N PRO A 9 3.74 8.76 14.49
CA PRO A 9 2.56 8.56 13.67
C PRO A 9 2.46 7.12 13.15
N MET A 10 1.24 6.68 12.86
CA MET A 10 0.99 5.58 11.94
C MET A 10 1.10 6.08 10.50
N VAL A 11 1.86 5.39 9.65
CA VAL A 11 2.03 5.73 8.23
C VAL A 11 1.17 4.79 7.40
N VAL A 12 0.34 5.34 6.52
CA VAL A 12 -0.59 4.56 5.70
C VAL A 12 -0.17 4.64 4.23
N GLY A 13 -0.04 3.50 3.56
CA GLY A 13 0.20 3.37 2.13
C GLY A 13 -0.93 2.60 1.47
N HIS A 14 -1.32 3.01 0.26
CA HIS A 14 -2.30 2.30 -0.58
C HIS A 14 -1.63 1.86 -1.88
N SER A 15 -1.88 0.63 -2.31
CA SER A 15 -1.35 0.08 -3.56
C SER A 15 0.18 0.22 -3.63
N ALA A 16 0.73 0.75 -4.72
CA ALA A 16 2.17 1.03 -4.87
C ALA A 16 2.76 1.88 -3.73
N ALA A 17 1.97 2.76 -3.10
CA ALA A 17 2.45 3.60 -2.00
C ALA A 17 2.70 2.80 -0.71
N CYS A 18 2.32 1.52 -0.63
CA CYS A 18 2.77 0.60 0.41
C CYS A 18 4.30 0.55 0.50
N THR A 19 5.00 0.57 -0.63
CA THR A 19 6.47 0.67 -0.66
C THR A 19 6.98 2.00 -0.08
N LEU A 20 6.28 3.12 -0.31
CA LEU A 20 6.67 4.41 0.28
C LEU A 20 6.44 4.44 1.80
N ALA A 21 5.35 3.86 2.28
CA ALA A 21 5.09 3.74 3.71
C ALA A 21 6.16 2.87 4.39
N TRP A 22 6.58 1.80 3.73
CA TRP A 22 7.67 0.94 4.20
C TRP A 22 9.03 1.63 4.18
N LEU A 23 9.36 2.40 3.13
CA LEU A 23 10.55 3.25 3.09
C LEU A 23 10.56 4.28 4.22
N ALA A 24 9.40 4.80 4.62
CA ALA A 24 9.30 5.71 5.75
C ALA A 24 9.61 5.01 7.09
N ALA A 25 9.19 3.76 7.25
CA ALA A 25 9.56 2.92 8.40
C ALA A 25 11.05 2.55 8.41
N ASP A 26 11.64 2.21 7.25
CA ASP A 26 13.08 1.99 7.12
C ASP A 26 13.90 3.24 7.46
N ALA A 27 13.48 4.40 6.96
CA ALA A 27 14.20 5.64 7.23
C ALA A 27 14.06 6.11 8.69
N ARG A 28 12.97 5.75 9.38
CA ARG A 28 12.61 6.27 10.72
C ARG A 28 11.99 5.20 11.63
N PRO A 29 12.64 4.04 11.86
CA PRO A 29 12.02 2.92 12.56
C PRO A 29 11.68 3.26 14.01
N GLU A 30 12.45 4.16 14.64
CA GLU A 30 12.18 4.61 16.01
C GLU A 30 11.09 5.67 16.11
N LYS A 31 10.69 6.32 15.00
CA LYS A 31 9.69 7.40 14.99
C LYS A 31 8.36 7.00 14.36
N VAL A 32 8.27 5.87 13.67
CA VAL A 32 7.00 5.34 13.15
C VAL A 32 6.39 4.41 14.21
N ALA A 33 5.12 4.59 14.52
CA ALA A 33 4.42 3.74 15.49
C ALA A 33 3.98 2.42 14.84
N LYS A 34 3.50 2.50 13.61
CA LYS A 34 2.88 1.41 12.86
C LYS A 34 2.83 1.77 11.39
N VAL A 35 2.82 0.77 10.51
CA VAL A 35 2.55 0.93 9.09
C VAL A 35 1.22 0.24 8.76
N ALA A 36 0.33 0.93 8.05
CA ALA A 36 -0.86 0.32 7.48
C ALA A 36 -0.72 0.25 5.96
N LEU A 37 -0.88 -0.95 5.40
CA LEU A 37 -0.76 -1.23 3.98
C LEU A 37 -2.14 -1.60 3.46
N ILE A 38 -2.64 -0.90 2.44
CA ILE A 38 -4.00 -1.11 1.91
C ILE A 38 -3.89 -1.64 0.48
N GLY A 39 -4.31 -2.89 0.24
CA GLY A 39 -4.38 -3.45 -1.11
C GLY A 39 -3.04 -3.48 -1.84
N GLY A 40 -1.93 -3.60 -1.10
CA GLY A 40 -0.60 -3.53 -1.70
C GLY A 40 0.49 -3.95 -0.73
N PHE A 41 1.66 -4.23 -1.29
CA PHE A 41 2.80 -4.78 -0.58
C PHE A 41 4.07 -3.96 -0.84
N PRO A 42 5.03 -3.93 0.11
CA PRO A 42 6.30 -3.27 -0.12
C PRO A 42 7.18 -4.07 -1.08
N SER A 43 7.80 -3.37 -2.03
CA SER A 43 8.89 -3.89 -2.86
C SER A 43 10.16 -4.13 -2.03
N ALA A 44 10.99 -5.07 -2.47
CA ALA A 44 12.26 -5.39 -1.82
C ALA A 44 13.36 -4.38 -2.15
N ASP A 45 14.47 -4.41 -1.40
CA ASP A 45 15.66 -3.63 -1.72
C ASP A 45 16.20 -3.96 -3.12
N GLY A 46 16.52 -2.93 -3.90
CA GLY A 46 17.05 -3.07 -5.24
C GLY A 46 16.00 -3.22 -6.35
N GLU A 47 14.72 -3.37 -6.01
CA GLU A 47 13.62 -3.43 -6.98
C GLU A 47 13.17 -2.02 -7.44
N PRO A 48 12.56 -1.91 -8.63
CA PRO A 48 11.89 -0.67 -9.03
C PRO A 48 10.66 -0.39 -8.14
N TYR A 49 10.38 0.88 -7.89
CA TYR A 49 9.29 1.31 -7.01
C TYR A 49 7.89 0.90 -7.51
N ALA A 50 7.55 1.25 -8.76
CA ALA A 50 6.20 1.09 -9.28
C ALA A 50 6.16 1.02 -10.82
N ASP A 51 7.06 0.23 -11.42
CA ASP A 51 7.22 0.12 -12.87
C ASP A 51 6.25 -0.89 -13.51
N PHE A 52 4.95 -0.73 -13.25
CA PHE A 52 3.94 -1.75 -13.53
C PHE A 52 3.30 -1.65 -14.92
N PHE A 53 3.21 -0.44 -15.48
CA PHE A 53 2.48 -0.16 -16.72
C PHE A 53 3.34 0.58 -17.73
N GLU A 54 2.88 0.58 -18.98
CA GLU A 54 3.57 1.24 -20.10
C GLU A 54 3.75 2.75 -19.86
N HIS A 55 4.94 3.25 -20.14
CA HIS A 55 5.25 4.68 -20.15
C HIS A 55 4.91 5.31 -21.49
N LYS A 56 4.41 6.53 -21.43
CA LYS A 56 4.17 7.38 -22.58
C LYS A 56 4.69 8.78 -22.29
N ASP A 57 5.52 9.31 -23.18
CA ASP A 57 6.05 10.67 -23.12
C ASP A 57 6.74 10.99 -21.76
N GLY A 58 7.45 10.02 -21.18
CA GLY A 58 8.21 10.19 -19.93
C GLY A 58 7.39 10.05 -18.64
N ALA A 59 6.15 9.58 -18.71
CA ALA A 59 5.31 9.29 -17.55
C ALA A 59 4.50 8.00 -17.73
N MET A 60 4.11 7.37 -16.63
CA MET A 60 3.19 6.23 -16.58
C MET A 60 1.77 6.77 -16.35
N PRO A 61 0.91 6.85 -17.39
CA PRO A 61 -0.48 7.27 -17.23
C PRO A 61 -1.31 6.18 -16.52
N PHE A 62 -2.54 6.53 -16.16
CA PHE A 62 -3.53 5.51 -15.79
C PHE A 62 -3.73 4.56 -16.98
N PRO A 63 -3.58 3.23 -16.81
CA PRO A 63 -3.59 2.28 -17.91
C PRO A 63 -5.01 2.01 -18.46
N GLY A 64 -6.03 2.68 -17.91
CA GLY A 64 -7.43 2.34 -18.12
C GLY A 64 -7.91 1.27 -17.15
N TRP A 65 -9.17 0.87 -17.29
CA TRP A 65 -9.82 -0.07 -16.36
C TRP A 65 -9.49 -1.54 -16.62
N GLY A 66 -8.99 -1.88 -17.81
CA GLY A 66 -8.71 -3.27 -18.21
C GLY A 66 -7.87 -4.07 -17.21
N PRO A 67 -6.71 -3.54 -16.74
CA PRO A 67 -5.90 -4.22 -15.73
C PRO A 67 -6.55 -4.39 -14.35
N PHE A 68 -7.66 -3.69 -14.08
CA PHE A 68 -8.37 -3.69 -12.80
C PHE A 68 -9.77 -4.29 -12.92
N GLU A 69 -10.09 -4.99 -14.02
CA GLU A 69 -11.37 -5.67 -14.17
C GLU A 69 -11.49 -6.84 -13.19
N GLY A 70 -12.71 -7.08 -12.68
CA GLY A 70 -12.95 -8.12 -11.69
C GLY A 70 -12.92 -7.56 -10.26
N PRO A 71 -12.43 -8.31 -9.26
CA PRO A 71 -12.50 -7.94 -7.85
C PRO A 71 -12.01 -6.53 -7.53
N ASP A 72 -10.94 -6.05 -8.18
CA ASP A 72 -10.36 -4.73 -7.95
C ASP A 72 -11.35 -3.57 -8.17
N SER A 73 -12.27 -3.69 -9.14
CA SER A 73 -13.19 -2.60 -9.50
C SER A 73 -14.66 -3.00 -9.52
N ALA A 74 -15.00 -4.22 -9.11
CA ALA A 74 -16.36 -4.75 -9.14
C ALA A 74 -17.35 -3.94 -8.30
N ASP A 75 -16.87 -3.25 -7.26
CA ASP A 75 -17.67 -2.43 -6.36
C ASP A 75 -17.72 -0.94 -6.75
N LEU A 76 -17.04 -0.55 -7.83
CA LEU A 76 -17.08 0.81 -8.37
C LEU A 76 -18.10 0.92 -9.51
N ASP A 77 -19.07 1.82 -9.34
CA ASP A 77 -19.97 2.21 -10.41
C ASP A 77 -19.27 3.04 -11.51
N GLU A 78 -19.98 3.29 -12.61
CA GLU A 78 -19.42 4.05 -13.74
C GLU A 78 -19.01 5.47 -13.34
N GLU A 79 -19.73 6.11 -12.42
CA GLU A 79 -19.43 7.48 -12.00
C GLU A 79 -18.13 7.53 -11.18
N ALA A 80 -17.95 6.60 -10.25
CA ALA A 80 -16.72 6.44 -9.48
C ALA A 80 -15.54 6.13 -10.41
N ARG A 81 -15.73 5.20 -11.36
CA ARG A 81 -14.69 4.86 -12.35
C ARG A 81 -14.28 6.06 -13.21
N ARG A 82 -15.25 6.86 -13.68
CA ARG A 82 -14.96 8.09 -14.43
C ARG A 82 -14.24 9.11 -13.56
N SER A 83 -14.64 9.26 -12.31
CA SER A 83 -14.04 10.21 -11.36
C SER A 83 -12.58 9.87 -11.07
N VAL A 84 -12.27 8.59 -10.83
CA VAL A 84 -10.89 8.11 -10.65
C VAL A 84 -10.05 8.37 -11.90
N ALA A 85 -10.54 7.97 -13.08
CA ALA A 85 -9.81 8.13 -14.33
C ALA A 85 -9.55 9.62 -14.65
N ALA A 86 -10.53 10.50 -14.37
CA ALA A 86 -10.39 11.94 -14.59
C ALA A 86 -9.43 12.61 -13.60
N ALA A 87 -9.31 12.08 -12.38
CA ALA A 87 -8.41 12.60 -11.35
C ALA A 87 -6.99 12.02 -11.43
N ALA A 88 -6.78 10.97 -12.23
CA ALA A 88 -5.49 10.30 -12.32
C ALA A 88 -4.43 11.20 -12.96
N ILE A 89 -3.33 11.41 -12.23
CA ILE A 89 -2.17 12.17 -12.70
C ILE A 89 -1.09 11.16 -13.12
N PRO A 90 -0.57 11.22 -14.36
CA PRO A 90 0.52 10.36 -14.78
C PRO A 90 1.73 10.48 -13.86
N VAL A 91 2.28 9.33 -13.44
CA VAL A 91 3.45 9.29 -12.55
C VAL A 91 4.71 9.47 -13.39
N PRO A 92 5.63 10.40 -13.05
CA PRO A 92 6.87 10.55 -13.81
C PRO A 92 7.67 9.24 -13.89
N GLU A 93 8.22 8.91 -15.05
CA GLU A 93 8.96 7.65 -15.28
C GLU A 93 10.15 7.49 -14.32
N GLY A 94 10.84 8.59 -14.00
CA GLY A 94 11.93 8.55 -13.01
C GLY A 94 11.47 8.17 -11.60
N VAL A 95 10.20 8.40 -11.26
CA VAL A 95 9.62 7.95 -9.99
C VAL A 95 9.28 6.46 -10.06
N THR A 96 8.63 5.99 -11.13
CA THR A 96 8.24 4.56 -11.26
C THR A 96 9.46 3.64 -11.27
N LYS A 97 10.52 4.05 -11.98
CA LYS A 97 11.80 3.32 -12.09
C LYS A 97 12.78 3.61 -10.94
N GLY A 98 12.38 4.45 -9.98
CA GLY A 98 13.20 4.72 -8.81
C GLY A 98 13.51 3.40 -8.09
N VAL A 99 14.79 3.17 -7.80
CA VAL A 99 15.21 1.94 -7.10
C VAL A 99 14.91 2.09 -5.62
N VAL A 100 14.16 1.15 -5.07
CA VAL A 100 13.86 1.04 -3.66
C VAL A 100 15.14 0.72 -2.91
N ARG A 101 15.43 1.50 -1.87
CA ARG A 101 16.62 1.35 -1.03
C ARG A 101 16.20 1.19 0.42
N LEU A 102 16.41 0.00 0.97
CA LEU A 102 16.09 -0.34 2.36
C LEU A 102 17.40 -0.71 3.07
N ALA A 103 17.75 0.04 4.11
CA ALA A 103 19.06 -0.07 4.75
C ALA A 103 19.00 -0.42 6.24
N ASP A 104 17.87 -0.14 6.91
CA ASP A 104 17.73 -0.33 8.36
C ASP A 104 16.80 -1.51 8.66
N GLU A 105 17.37 -2.64 9.04
CA GLU A 105 16.60 -3.85 9.36
C GLU A 105 15.68 -3.69 10.58
N ARG A 106 15.87 -2.63 11.40
CA ARG A 106 14.93 -2.32 12.50
C ARG A 106 13.53 -1.97 11.99
N ARG A 107 13.36 -1.74 10.68
CA ARG A 107 12.03 -1.66 10.05
C ARG A 107 11.18 -2.91 10.33
N PHE A 108 11.80 -4.08 10.47
CA PHE A 108 11.08 -5.32 10.75
C PHE A 108 10.53 -5.40 12.18
N ASP A 109 10.99 -4.51 13.08
CA ASP A 109 10.43 -4.33 14.42
C ASP A 109 9.21 -3.38 14.42
N VAL A 110 8.97 -2.62 13.34
CA VAL A 110 7.82 -1.72 13.25
C VAL A 110 6.55 -2.55 13.01
N PRO A 111 5.50 -2.42 13.84
CA PRO A 111 4.23 -3.11 13.62
C PRO A 111 3.61 -2.78 12.26
N VAL A 112 3.06 -3.80 11.61
CA VAL A 112 2.40 -3.68 10.31
C VAL A 112 0.98 -4.22 10.41
N VAL A 113 0.03 -3.49 9.83
CA VAL A 113 -1.30 -4.01 9.53
C VAL A 113 -1.50 -4.03 8.01
N LEU A 114 -1.81 -5.20 7.46
CA LEU A 114 -2.21 -5.36 6.08
C LEU A 114 -3.73 -5.36 5.99
N VAL A 115 -4.28 -4.28 5.44
CA VAL A 115 -5.68 -4.20 5.05
C VAL A 115 -5.82 -4.88 3.69
N CYS A 116 -6.65 -5.92 3.64
CA CYS A 116 -6.84 -6.82 2.51
C CYS A 116 -8.18 -6.52 1.83
N PRO A 117 -8.22 -5.55 0.90
CA PRO A 117 -9.29 -5.44 -0.09
C PRO A 117 -9.03 -6.40 -1.26
N GLU A 118 -10.03 -6.71 -2.09
CA GLU A 118 -10.02 -7.56 -3.32
C GLU A 118 -9.43 -8.98 -3.21
N PHE A 119 -8.72 -9.26 -2.13
CA PHE A 119 -8.09 -10.50 -1.71
C PHE A 119 -8.28 -10.65 -0.20
N THR A 120 -8.32 -11.88 0.25
CA THR A 120 -8.52 -12.21 1.67
C THR A 120 -7.20 -12.22 2.44
N PRO A 121 -7.25 -12.08 3.78
CA PRO A 121 -6.09 -12.33 4.65
C PRO A 121 -5.41 -13.68 4.41
N ALA A 122 -6.18 -14.73 4.09
CA ALA A 122 -5.64 -16.05 3.80
C ALA A 122 -4.80 -16.06 2.51
N GLN A 123 -5.28 -15.41 1.43
CA GLN A 123 -4.51 -15.28 0.20
C GLN A 123 -3.23 -14.46 0.40
N ALA A 124 -3.31 -13.38 1.19
CA ALA A 124 -2.13 -12.60 1.54
C ALA A 124 -1.08 -13.43 2.30
N GLN A 125 -1.53 -14.26 3.26
CA GLN A 125 -0.65 -15.17 3.97
C GLN A 125 -0.04 -16.23 3.04
N GLU A 126 -0.81 -16.77 2.09
CA GLU A 126 -0.30 -17.71 1.09
C GLU A 126 0.83 -17.10 0.24
N TRP A 127 0.69 -15.84 -0.21
CA TRP A 127 1.74 -15.14 -0.96
C TRP A 127 2.99 -14.87 -0.12
N ILE A 128 2.82 -14.55 1.17
CA ILE A 128 3.93 -14.38 2.11
C ILE A 128 4.67 -15.71 2.29
N ASP A 129 3.95 -16.81 2.51
CA ASP A 129 4.53 -18.14 2.72
C ASP A 129 5.19 -18.69 1.44
N ALA A 130 4.68 -18.31 0.26
CA ALA A 130 5.26 -18.62 -1.04
C ALA A 130 6.55 -17.83 -1.34
N GLY A 131 6.82 -16.75 -0.60
CA GLY A 131 7.97 -15.87 -0.78
C GLY A 131 7.76 -14.73 -1.78
N ASP A 132 6.53 -14.51 -2.24
CA ASP A 132 6.17 -13.43 -3.18
C ASP A 132 6.23 -12.05 -2.50
N VAL A 133 6.09 -12.02 -1.16
CA VAL A 133 6.13 -10.80 -0.34
C VAL A 133 7.26 -10.86 0.70
N PRO A 134 8.53 -10.81 0.26
CA PRO A 134 9.68 -11.13 1.09
C PRO A 134 9.92 -10.16 2.25
N GLU A 135 9.47 -8.91 2.14
CA GLU A 135 9.61 -7.93 3.23
C GLU A 135 8.61 -8.18 4.36
N LEU A 136 7.37 -8.56 4.06
CA LEU A 136 6.39 -8.89 5.10
C LEU A 136 6.67 -10.25 5.75
N ALA A 137 7.28 -11.19 5.03
CA ALA A 137 7.76 -12.46 5.60
C ALA A 137 8.78 -12.26 6.75
N LYS A 138 9.48 -11.11 6.77
CA LYS A 138 10.47 -10.75 7.81
C LYS A 138 9.89 -9.88 8.93
N ALA A 139 8.69 -9.32 8.75
CA ALA A 139 8.06 -8.47 9.76
C ALA A 139 7.77 -9.29 11.03
N LYS A 140 8.18 -8.78 12.20
CA LYS A 140 7.97 -9.48 13.48
C LYS A 140 6.55 -9.36 14.02
N HIS A 141 5.84 -8.32 13.58
CA HIS A 141 4.51 -7.95 14.03
C HIS A 141 3.67 -7.62 12.80
N LEU A 142 2.95 -8.62 12.29
CA LEU A 142 2.08 -8.49 11.12
C LEU A 142 0.67 -8.93 11.48
N ASP A 143 -0.26 -7.99 11.44
CA ASP A 143 -1.69 -8.24 11.55
C ASP A 143 -2.36 -8.13 10.18
N PHE A 144 -3.42 -8.90 9.97
CA PHE A 144 -4.25 -8.83 8.78
C PHE A 144 -5.65 -8.35 9.14
N VAL A 145 -6.20 -7.48 8.31
CA VAL A 145 -7.56 -6.95 8.45
C VAL A 145 -8.25 -7.08 7.12
N ASP A 146 -9.40 -7.74 7.12
CA ASP A 146 -10.25 -7.89 5.93
C ASP A 146 -11.14 -6.66 5.74
N ILE A 147 -11.47 -6.34 4.48
CA ILE A 147 -12.50 -5.36 4.14
C ILE A 147 -13.25 -5.83 2.87
N ASP A 148 -14.58 -5.86 2.93
CA ASP A 148 -15.43 -6.23 1.79
C ASP A 148 -15.53 -5.09 0.77
N SER A 149 -14.45 -4.91 0.00
CA SER A 149 -14.28 -3.90 -1.04
C SER A 149 -13.34 -4.38 -2.15
N GLY A 150 -13.40 -3.70 -3.30
CA GLY A 150 -12.33 -3.71 -4.30
C GLY A 150 -11.16 -2.81 -3.90
N HIS A 151 -10.30 -2.51 -4.87
CA HIS A 151 -8.98 -1.90 -4.70
C HIS A 151 -8.99 -0.44 -4.23
N TRP A 152 -10.15 0.23 -4.27
CA TRP A 152 -10.29 1.62 -3.80
C TRP A 152 -11.27 1.74 -2.63
N PRO A 153 -10.99 1.14 -1.46
CA PRO A 153 -11.88 1.20 -0.31
C PRO A 153 -12.12 2.63 0.20
N MET A 154 -11.18 3.55 -0.04
CA MET A 154 -11.35 4.97 0.28
C MET A 154 -12.44 5.66 -0.56
N LEU A 155 -12.89 5.02 -1.64
CA LEU A 155 -13.98 5.50 -2.49
C LEU A 155 -15.26 4.68 -2.30
N SER A 156 -15.16 3.35 -2.32
CA SER A 156 -16.34 2.47 -2.24
C SER A 156 -16.83 2.27 -0.80
N LYS A 157 -15.92 2.21 0.18
CA LYS A 157 -16.20 1.93 1.59
C LYS A 157 -15.50 2.90 2.57
N PRO A 158 -15.54 4.23 2.35
CA PRO A 158 -14.71 5.19 3.09
C PRO A 158 -14.93 5.16 4.61
N ILE A 159 -16.18 4.96 5.06
CA ILE A 159 -16.53 4.91 6.48
C ILE A 159 -15.97 3.64 7.14
N GLU A 160 -16.02 2.51 6.45
CA GLU A 160 -15.52 1.24 6.96
C GLU A 160 -13.99 1.27 7.05
N LEU A 161 -13.33 1.72 5.98
CA LEU A 161 -11.88 1.91 5.97
C LEU A 161 -11.42 2.84 7.10
N ALA A 162 -12.11 3.97 7.31
CA ALA A 162 -11.77 4.90 8.37
C ALA A 162 -11.87 4.27 9.77
N ARG A 163 -12.86 3.39 10.01
CA ARG A 163 -12.99 2.67 11.28
C ARG A 163 -11.87 1.66 11.48
N LEU A 164 -11.50 0.92 10.44
CA LEU A 164 -10.40 -0.05 10.50
C LEU A 164 -9.06 0.65 10.80
N LEU A 165 -8.77 1.76 10.11
CA LEU A 165 -7.57 2.55 10.36
C LEU A 165 -7.56 3.18 11.76
N ALA A 166 -8.70 3.69 12.23
CA ALA A 166 -8.80 4.23 13.59
C ALA A 166 -8.57 3.14 14.65
N ALA A 167 -9.15 1.95 14.47
CA ALA A 167 -8.92 0.82 15.36
C ALA A 167 -7.45 0.42 15.38
N ALA A 168 -6.82 0.27 14.20
CA ALA A 168 -5.41 -0.07 14.07
C ALA A 168 -4.49 0.96 14.73
N ALA A 169 -4.82 2.25 14.65
CA ALA A 169 -4.04 3.34 15.28
C ALA A 169 -4.10 3.31 16.82
N THR A 170 -5.16 2.74 17.40
CA THR A 170 -5.36 2.67 18.87
C THR A 170 -4.94 1.35 19.49
N ALA A 171 -4.81 0.29 18.69
CA ALA A 171 -4.34 -1.01 19.15
C ALA A 171 -2.85 -0.92 19.55
N ALA A 172 -2.59 -1.21 20.83
CA ALA A 172 -1.27 -1.16 21.48
C ALA A 172 -0.28 -2.16 20.88
#